data_AF-A0A521VD62-F1
#
_entry.id   AF-A0A521VD62-F1
#
_cell.length_a   1.000
_cell.length_b   1.000
_cell.length_c   1.000
_cell.angle_alpha   90.00
_cell.angle_beta   90.00
_cell.angle_gamma   90.00
#
_symmetry.space_group_name_H-M   'P 1'
#
loop_
_entity.id
_entity.type
_entity.pdbx_description
1 polymer ?
#
loop_
_entity_poly.entity_id
_entity_poly.type
_entity_poly.pdbx_seq_one_letter_code
_entity_poly.pdbx_strand_id
1 'polypeptide(L)'
;MTTYQIPGCAYCPSTVRACRVGEDEERGPGFCPSKVDADGIAGAADYRRDPFIERVAQVSAVVESEGYCKWTRVEEICHFAKRMGFRRVGIATCISFVDLSRVLSAILESHGLEVASVACKNGGVPKEDIGLRDEEKIRPGTYEAICNPISQ
;
A
#
# COMPACT_ATOMS: atom_id res chain seq x y z
N MET A 1 -22.75 -11.80 26.28
CA MET A 1 -21.60 -12.12 25.43
C MET A 1 -21.17 -10.83 24.76
N THR A 2 -19.91 -10.43 24.92
CA THR A 2 -19.39 -9.21 24.27
C THR A 2 -19.24 -9.51 22.79
N THR A 3 -20.10 -8.96 21.94
CA THR A 3 -20.00 -9.10 20.48
C THR A 3 -19.03 -8.04 19.97
N TYR A 4 -17.84 -8.45 19.57
CA TYR A 4 -16.88 -7.57 18.90
C TYR A 4 -17.40 -7.26 17.49
N GLN A 5 -17.39 -5.97 17.10
CA GLN A 5 -17.79 -5.52 15.76
C GLN A 5 -16.62 -4.94 14.95
N ILE A 6 -15.51 -4.60 15.60
CA ILE A 6 -14.35 -3.99 14.96
C ILE A 6 -13.19 -5.02 14.98
N PRO A 7 -12.63 -5.39 13.82
CA PRO A 7 -11.50 -6.32 13.75
C PRO A 7 -10.24 -5.77 14.45
N GLY A 8 -9.46 -6.66 15.08
CA GLY A 8 -8.36 -6.25 15.96
C GLY A 8 -7.06 -7.08 15.84
N CYS A 9 -6.56 -7.36 14.62
CA CYS A 9 -5.36 -8.18 14.43
C CYS A 9 -4.13 -7.72 15.24
N ALA A 10 -3.97 -6.40 15.46
CA ALA A 10 -2.89 -5.84 16.26
C ALA A 10 -2.86 -6.35 17.72
N TYR A 11 -4.01 -6.79 18.24
CA TYR A 11 -4.16 -7.33 19.60
C TYR A 11 -4.09 -8.87 19.64
N CYS A 12 -3.90 -9.54 18.51
CA CYS A 12 -3.82 -10.99 18.45
C CYS A 12 -2.57 -11.49 19.22
N PRO A 13 -2.74 -12.30 20.30
CA PRO A 13 -1.61 -12.81 21.05
C PRO A 13 -0.67 -13.62 20.16
N SER A 14 0.64 -13.49 20.39
CA SER A 14 1.66 -14.24 19.64
C SER A 14 1.49 -15.76 19.77
N THR A 15 0.90 -16.23 20.87
CA THR A 15 0.59 -17.64 21.15
C THR A 15 -0.65 -18.17 20.43
N VAL A 16 -1.48 -17.30 19.83
CA VAL A 16 -2.69 -17.70 19.12
C VAL A 16 -2.41 -17.80 17.63
N ARG A 17 -2.30 -16.65 16.92
CA ARG A 17 -1.99 -16.51 15.47
C ARG A 17 -2.41 -17.70 14.59
N ALA A 18 -3.63 -18.18 14.79
CA ALA A 18 -4.12 -19.44 14.25
C ALA A 18 -4.28 -19.44 12.72
N CYS A 19 -4.39 -18.24 12.12
CA CYS A 19 -4.40 -18.06 10.67
C CYS A 19 -3.14 -18.58 9.97
N ARG A 20 -2.01 -18.75 10.67
CA ARG A 20 -0.79 -19.36 10.10
C ARG A 20 -0.95 -20.84 9.78
N VAL A 21 -1.95 -21.49 10.37
CA VAL A 21 -2.26 -22.91 10.17
C VAL A 21 -3.72 -23.11 9.71
N GLY A 22 -4.45 -22.03 9.40
CA GLY A 22 -5.83 -22.09 8.92
C GLY A 22 -6.88 -22.44 9.98
N GLU A 23 -6.65 -22.09 11.25
CA GLU A 23 -7.56 -22.41 12.38
C GLU A 23 -8.11 -21.13 13.06
N ASP A 24 -8.16 -20.03 12.32
CA ASP A 24 -8.56 -18.72 12.84
C ASP A 24 -10.05 -18.59 13.16
N GLU A 25 -10.92 -19.36 12.50
CA GLU A 25 -12.34 -19.44 12.82
C GLU A 25 -12.58 -20.10 14.19
N GLU A 26 -11.82 -21.14 14.54
CA GLU A 26 -11.96 -21.87 15.79
C GLU A 26 -11.17 -21.18 16.90
N ARG A 27 -9.86 -21.00 16.69
CA ARG A 27 -8.91 -20.58 17.74
C ARG A 27 -8.64 -19.08 17.75
N GLY A 28 -9.12 -18.33 16.76
CA GLY A 28 -8.95 -16.88 16.75
C GLY A 28 -9.61 -16.21 17.96
N PRO A 29 -9.10 -15.05 18.42
CA PRO A 29 -9.77 -14.26 19.45
C PRO A 29 -11.14 -13.76 18.96
N GLY A 30 -12.03 -13.38 19.88
CA GLY A 30 -13.38 -12.89 19.52
C GLY A 30 -13.42 -11.67 18.60
N PHE A 31 -12.32 -10.90 18.52
CA PHE A 31 -12.15 -9.74 17.61
C PHE A 31 -11.41 -10.08 16.31
N CYS A 32 -11.14 -11.37 16.03
CA CYS A 32 -10.48 -11.80 14.82
C CYS A 32 -11.33 -11.43 13.59
N PRO A 33 -10.75 -10.82 12.52
CA PRO A 33 -11.50 -10.48 11.31
C PRO A 33 -12.28 -11.69 10.75
N SER A 34 -11.68 -12.87 10.80
CA SER A 34 -12.28 -14.14 10.36
C SER A 34 -13.56 -14.53 11.09
N LYS A 35 -13.86 -13.92 12.24
CA LYS A 35 -15.08 -14.14 13.02
C LYS A 35 -16.07 -13.00 12.95
N VAL A 36 -15.60 -11.77 12.73
CA VAL A 36 -16.41 -10.54 12.89
C VAL A 36 -16.65 -9.79 11.59
N ASP A 37 -15.97 -10.16 10.50
CA ASP A 37 -16.04 -9.48 9.20
C ASP A 37 -16.26 -10.48 8.05
N ALA A 38 -17.30 -11.30 8.16
CA ALA A 38 -17.65 -12.30 7.14
C ALA A 38 -17.94 -11.65 5.78
N ASP A 39 -18.64 -10.51 5.77
CA ASP A 39 -18.98 -9.78 4.54
C ASP A 39 -17.73 -9.19 3.87
N GLY A 40 -16.80 -8.62 4.63
CA GLY A 40 -15.53 -8.10 4.10
C GLY A 40 -14.66 -9.21 3.50
N ILE A 41 -14.61 -10.39 4.15
CA ILE A 41 -13.87 -11.55 3.63
C ILE A 41 -14.52 -12.11 2.37
N ALA A 42 -15.85 -12.25 2.36
CA ALA A 42 -16.59 -12.71 1.19
C ALA A 42 -16.39 -11.75 0.00
N GLY A 43 -16.48 -10.44 0.24
CA GLY A 43 -16.23 -9.41 -0.77
C GLY A 43 -14.78 -9.40 -1.25
N ALA A 44 -13.81 -9.71 -0.39
CA ALA A 44 -12.41 -9.79 -0.79
C ALA A 44 -12.14 -10.97 -1.74
N ALA A 45 -12.84 -12.10 -1.60
CA ALA A 45 -12.67 -13.28 -2.47
C ALA A 45 -13.00 -12.99 -3.95
N ASP A 46 -13.66 -11.87 -4.24
CA ASP A 46 -14.03 -11.43 -5.57
C ASP A 46 -12.84 -11.15 -6.49
N TYR A 47 -11.62 -11.01 -5.95
CA TYR A 47 -10.40 -10.90 -6.76
C TYR A 47 -10.24 -12.07 -7.75
N ARG A 48 -10.80 -13.25 -7.42
CA ARG A 48 -10.77 -14.44 -8.28
C ARG A 48 -11.68 -14.34 -9.49
N ARG A 49 -12.60 -13.37 -9.52
CA ARG A 49 -13.55 -13.17 -10.63
C ARG A 49 -12.96 -12.31 -11.75
N ASP A 50 -11.92 -11.54 -11.45
CA ASP A 50 -11.18 -10.74 -12.44
C ASP A 50 -9.86 -11.45 -12.77
N PRO A 51 -9.67 -11.95 -14.01
CA PRO A 51 -8.44 -12.66 -14.39
C PRO A 51 -7.15 -11.84 -14.21
N PHE A 52 -7.22 -10.51 -14.34
CA PHE A 52 -6.08 -9.65 -14.12
C PHE A 52 -5.73 -9.59 -12.63
N ILE A 53 -6.72 -9.38 -11.76
CA ILE A 53 -6.50 -9.32 -10.31
C ILE A 53 -6.10 -10.70 -9.76
N GLU A 54 -6.69 -11.78 -10.25
CA GLU A 54 -6.28 -13.14 -9.92
C GLU A 54 -4.80 -13.37 -10.29
N ARG A 55 -4.40 -12.97 -11.49
CA ARG A 55 -2.99 -13.05 -11.93
C ARG A 55 -2.06 -12.21 -11.05
N VAL A 56 -2.48 -11.01 -10.66
CA VAL A 56 -1.72 -10.17 -9.70
C VAL A 56 -1.48 -10.94 -8.40
N ALA A 57 -2.52 -11.57 -7.83
CA ALA A 57 -2.40 -12.35 -6.60
C ALA A 57 -1.45 -13.55 -6.76
N GLN A 58 -1.59 -14.31 -7.85
CA GLN A 58 -0.74 -15.47 -8.15
C GLN A 58 0.73 -15.07 -8.32
N VAL A 59 1.02 -14.06 -9.13
CA VAL A 59 2.40 -13.61 -9.37
C VAL A 59 3.01 -13.04 -8.11
N SER A 60 2.25 -12.28 -7.31
CA SER A 60 2.72 -11.74 -6.02
C SER A 60 3.12 -12.86 -5.05
N ALA A 61 2.28 -13.91 -4.91
CA ALA A 61 2.57 -15.04 -4.04
C ALA A 61 3.83 -15.82 -4.49
N VAL A 62 4.04 -15.98 -5.80
CA VAL A 62 5.25 -16.64 -6.30
C VAL A 62 6.50 -15.78 -6.06
N VAL A 63 6.43 -14.46 -6.32
CA VAL A 63 7.54 -13.54 -6.04
C VAL A 63 7.92 -13.56 -4.56
N GLU A 64 6.94 -13.54 -3.66
CA GLU A 64 7.16 -13.71 -2.24
C GLU A 64 7.88 -15.03 -1.94
N SER A 65 7.37 -16.17 -2.42
CA SER A 65 7.97 -17.48 -2.13
C SER A 65 9.44 -17.60 -2.57
N GLU A 66 9.81 -16.96 -3.69
CA GLU A 66 11.17 -16.98 -4.21
C GLU A 66 12.09 -16.01 -3.46
N GLY A 67 11.58 -14.81 -3.17
CA GLY A 67 12.32 -13.66 -2.65
C GLY A 67 12.29 -13.47 -1.14
N TYR A 68 11.45 -14.22 -0.41
CA TYR A 68 11.23 -14.03 1.02
C TYR A 68 12.55 -14.09 1.80
N CYS A 69 12.85 -13.00 2.51
CA CYS A 69 14.11 -12.78 3.26
C CYS A 69 15.40 -12.85 2.41
N LYS A 70 15.30 -12.69 1.08
CA LYS A 70 16.45 -12.69 0.15
C LYS A 70 16.54 -11.41 -0.67
N TRP A 71 15.40 -10.95 -1.18
CA TRP A 71 15.30 -9.75 -1.99
C TRP A 71 14.82 -8.57 -1.14
N THR A 72 15.30 -7.39 -1.46
CA THR A 72 14.69 -6.15 -0.98
C THR A 72 13.31 -5.98 -1.62
N ARG A 73 12.45 -5.18 -0.97
CA ARG A 73 11.13 -4.85 -1.53
C ARG A 73 11.21 -4.20 -2.92
N VAL A 74 12.28 -3.47 -3.21
CA VAL A 74 12.51 -2.86 -4.54
C VAL A 74 12.81 -3.93 -5.59
N GLU A 75 13.63 -4.92 -5.25
CA GLU A 75 13.88 -6.08 -6.13
C GLU A 75 12.60 -6.90 -6.37
N GLU A 76 11.80 -7.13 -5.33
CA GLU A 76 10.49 -7.79 -5.47
C GLU A 76 9.58 -7.05 -6.46
N ILE A 77 9.55 -5.71 -6.44
CA ILE A 77 8.81 -4.89 -7.42
C ILE A 77 9.34 -5.12 -8.84
N CYS A 78 10.65 -5.15 -9.03
CA CYS A 78 11.26 -5.43 -10.34
C CYS A 78 10.88 -6.82 -10.87
N HIS A 79 10.93 -7.86 -10.02
CA HIS A 79 10.55 -9.22 -10.40
C HIS A 79 9.06 -9.32 -10.71
N PHE A 80 8.22 -8.71 -9.88
CA PHE A 80 6.78 -8.66 -10.08
C PHE A 80 6.41 -7.96 -11.40
N ALA A 81 6.95 -6.77 -11.66
CA ALA A 81 6.69 -6.00 -12.87
C ALA A 81 7.06 -6.79 -14.14
N LYS A 82 8.23 -7.44 -14.15
CA LYS A 82 8.68 -8.28 -15.28
C LYS A 82 7.74 -9.45 -15.52
N ARG A 83 7.34 -10.18 -14.48
CA ARG A 83 6.41 -11.32 -14.59
C ARG A 83 5.02 -10.92 -15.04
N MET A 84 4.56 -9.75 -14.59
CA MET A 84 3.28 -9.18 -15.02
C MET A 84 3.32 -8.65 -16.46
N GLY A 85 4.52 -8.40 -17.01
CA GLY A 85 4.69 -7.77 -18.32
C GLY A 85 4.49 -6.25 -18.27
N PHE A 86 4.60 -5.64 -17.09
CA PHE A 86 4.50 -4.19 -16.93
C PHE A 86 5.74 -3.50 -17.45
N ARG A 87 5.52 -2.43 -18.20
CA ARG A 87 6.60 -1.62 -18.80
C ARG A 87 6.81 -0.31 -18.07
N ARG A 88 5.76 0.28 -17.49
CA ARG A 88 5.79 1.57 -16.83
C ARG A 88 5.36 1.47 -15.37
N VAL A 89 6.07 2.15 -14.48
CA VAL A 89 5.76 2.24 -13.05
C VAL A 89 5.69 3.70 -12.62
N GLY A 90 4.66 4.03 -11.84
CA GLY A 90 4.49 5.35 -11.24
C GLY A 90 5.09 5.41 -9.83
N ILE A 91 5.72 6.54 -9.48
CA ILE A 91 6.16 6.86 -8.13
C ILE A 91 5.41 8.11 -7.64
N ALA A 92 4.41 7.91 -6.78
CA ALA A 92 3.80 8.98 -6.02
C ALA A 92 4.58 9.15 -4.70
N THR A 93 5.08 10.36 -4.43
CA THR A 93 6.01 10.59 -3.31
C THR A 93 5.71 11.87 -2.53
N CYS A 94 6.18 11.93 -1.28
CA CYS A 94 6.21 13.19 -0.55
C CYS A 94 7.31 14.10 -1.12
N ILE A 95 7.10 15.41 -1.12
CA ILE A 95 8.12 16.38 -1.54
C ILE A 95 9.45 16.22 -0.79
N SER A 96 9.40 15.82 0.49
CA SER A 96 10.60 15.59 1.30
C SER A 96 11.39 14.34 0.92
N PHE A 97 10.86 13.48 0.04
CA PHE A 97 11.49 12.23 -0.40
C PHE A 97 11.79 12.20 -1.91
N VAL A 98 11.82 13.36 -2.58
CA VAL A 98 12.13 13.43 -4.02
C VAL A 98 13.53 12.87 -4.33
N ASP A 99 14.53 13.14 -3.49
CA ASP A 99 15.88 12.59 -3.70
C ASP A 99 15.93 11.07 -3.59
N LEU A 100 15.20 10.48 -2.63
CA LEU A 100 15.05 9.02 -2.54
C LEU A 100 14.29 8.46 -3.74
N SER A 101 13.29 9.20 -4.22
CA SER A 101 12.51 8.81 -5.39
C SER A 101 13.37 8.83 -6.65
N ARG A 102 14.31 9.76 -6.78
CA ARG A 102 15.32 9.78 -7.86
C ARG A 102 16.18 8.52 -7.85
N VAL A 103 16.63 8.08 -6.68
CA VAL A 103 17.42 6.85 -6.54
C VAL A 103 16.56 5.64 -6.92
N LEU A 104 15.31 5.56 -6.45
CA LEU A 104 14.38 4.49 -6.81
C LEU A 104 14.12 4.46 -8.33
N SER A 105 13.87 5.62 -8.96
CA SER A 105 13.70 5.74 -10.41
C SER A 105 14.88 5.11 -11.16
N ALA A 106 16.11 5.48 -10.80
CA ALA A 106 17.31 4.96 -11.45
C ALA A 106 17.44 3.43 -11.31
N ILE A 107 17.09 2.86 -10.15
CA ILE A 107 17.10 1.42 -9.94
C ILE A 107 16.06 0.75 -10.86
N LEU A 108 14.81 1.22 -10.86
CA LEU A 108 13.74 0.65 -11.69
C LEU A 108 14.08 0.73 -13.19
N GLU A 109 14.60 1.88 -13.63
CA GLU A 109 15.05 2.10 -15.01
C GLU A 109 16.19 1.17 -15.40
N SER A 110 17.16 0.95 -14.51
CA SER A 110 18.26 -0.01 -14.76
C SER A 110 17.76 -1.46 -14.91
N HIS A 111 16.56 -1.77 -14.40
CA HIS A 111 15.88 -3.05 -14.57
C HIS A 111 14.96 -3.11 -15.80
N GLY A 112 14.96 -2.08 -16.65
CA GLY A 112 14.24 -2.02 -17.92
C GLY A 112 12.81 -1.48 -17.84
N LEU A 113 12.45 -0.80 -16.73
CA LEU A 113 11.14 -0.17 -16.56
C LEU A 113 11.21 1.31 -16.98
N GLU A 114 10.11 1.82 -17.53
CA GLU A 114 9.86 3.25 -17.68
C GLU A 114 9.30 3.81 -16.37
N VAL A 115 9.81 4.95 -15.90
CA VAL A 115 9.35 5.55 -14.64
C VAL A 115 8.70 6.90 -14.89
N ALA A 116 7.50 7.08 -14.31
CA ALA A 116 6.87 8.39 -14.13
C ALA A 116 6.83 8.69 -12.62
N SER A 117 7.03 9.95 -12.23
CA SER A 117 7.01 10.32 -10.81
C SER A 117 6.30 11.66 -10.57
N VAL A 118 5.71 11.78 -9.38
CA VAL A 118 4.94 12.96 -8.97
C VAL A 118 5.07 13.18 -7.46
N ALA A 119 5.34 14.43 -7.06
CA ALA A 119 5.43 14.82 -5.66
C ALA A 119 4.09 15.37 -5.14
N CYS A 120 3.86 15.27 -3.83
CA CYS A 120 2.59 15.64 -3.19
C CYS A 120 2.16 17.10 -3.34
N LYS A 121 3.07 17.99 -3.74
CA LYS A 121 2.78 19.40 -4.01
C LYS A 121 2.40 19.67 -5.47
N ASN A 122 2.16 18.63 -6.27
CA ASN A 122 1.77 18.75 -7.66
C ASN A 122 0.56 19.69 -7.84
N GLY A 123 0.67 20.60 -8.81
CA GLY A 123 -0.31 21.67 -9.04
C GLY A 123 -0.19 22.89 -8.12
N GLY A 124 0.61 22.84 -7.05
CA GLY A 124 0.94 24.03 -6.24
C GLY A 124 -0.30 24.72 -5.63
N VAL A 125 -1.32 23.96 -5.25
CA VAL A 125 -2.55 24.52 -4.67
C VAL A 125 -2.24 25.09 -3.27
N PRO A 126 -2.35 26.40 -3.02
CA PRO A 126 -2.13 26.99 -1.70
C PRO A 126 -3.19 26.51 -0.70
N LYS A 127 -2.82 26.50 0.58
CA LYS A 127 -3.72 26.10 1.68
C LYS A 127 -4.98 26.97 1.77
N GLU A 128 -4.86 28.24 1.43
CA GLU A 128 -5.96 29.20 1.46
C GLU A 128 -7.06 28.86 0.46
N ASP A 129 -6.74 28.22 -0.66
CA ASP A 129 -7.73 27.80 -1.66
C ASP A 129 -8.68 26.72 -1.13
N ILE A 130 -8.29 25.99 -0.07
CA ILE A 130 -9.14 25.01 0.62
C ILE A 130 -9.71 25.56 1.94
N GLY A 131 -9.62 26.87 2.16
CA GLY A 131 -10.24 27.56 3.29
C GLY A 131 -9.41 27.56 4.58
N LEU A 132 -8.14 27.19 4.55
CA LEU A 132 -7.25 27.31 5.71
C LEU A 132 -6.76 28.75 5.87
N ARG A 133 -6.63 29.20 7.12
CA ARG A 133 -6.08 30.50 7.47
C ARG A 133 -4.55 30.48 7.43
N ASP A 134 -3.94 31.65 7.28
CA ASP A 134 -2.48 31.79 7.26
C ASP A 134 -1.82 31.27 8.55
N GLU A 135 -2.48 31.45 9.71
CA GLU A 135 -1.99 30.94 11.00
C GLU A 135 -2.00 29.40 11.11
N GLU A 136 -2.73 28.70 10.22
CA GLU A 136 -2.80 27.23 10.14
C GLU A 136 -1.74 26.64 9.19
N LYS A 137 -0.91 27.50 8.58
CA LYS A 137 0.29 27.07 7.84
C LYS A 137 1.39 26.62 8.80
N ILE A 138 2.29 25.77 8.31
CA ILE A 138 3.51 25.43 9.03
C ILE A 138 4.40 26.69 9.15
N ARG A 139 4.37 27.56 8.14
CA ARG A 139 5.08 28.85 8.12
C ARG A 139 4.12 30.00 7.76
N PRO A 140 3.43 30.59 8.75
CA PRO A 140 2.59 31.76 8.53
C PRO A 140 3.36 32.90 7.84
N GLY A 141 2.65 33.69 7.03
CA GLY A 141 3.20 34.79 6.23
C GLY A 141 3.90 34.35 4.93
N THR A 142 3.89 33.05 4.62
CA THR A 142 4.54 32.50 3.43
C THR A 142 3.59 31.67 2.57
N TYR A 143 3.93 31.48 1.30
CA TYR A 143 3.21 30.54 0.45
C TYR A 143 3.45 29.11 0.94
N GLU A 144 2.37 28.33 1.08
CA GLU A 144 2.44 26.93 1.47
C GLU A 144 1.39 26.10 0.71
N ALA A 145 1.87 25.22 -0.18
CA ALA A 145 1.00 24.32 -0.92
C ALA A 145 0.47 23.17 -0.06
N ILE A 146 -0.75 22.69 -0.33
CA ILE A 146 -1.30 21.47 0.26
C ILE A 146 -0.57 20.22 -0.25
N CYS A 147 -0.68 19.11 0.49
CA CYS A 147 -0.46 17.79 -0.11
C CYS A 147 -1.75 17.41 -0.83
N ASN A 148 -1.70 17.24 -2.16
CA ASN A 148 -2.88 16.92 -2.97
C ASN A 148 -2.78 15.48 -3.50
N PRO A 149 -3.27 14.47 -2.75
CA PRO A 149 -3.15 13.07 -3.16
C PRO A 149 -4.00 12.71 -4.37
N ILE A 150 -5.03 13.51 -4.72
CA ILE A 150 -5.85 13.29 -5.92
C ILE A 150 -5.10 13.76 -7.18
N SER A 151 -4.26 14.78 -7.03
CA SER A 151 -3.41 15.32 -8.12
C SER A 151 -2.14 14.49 -8.36
N GLN A 152 -1.80 13.57 -7.45
CA GLN A 152 -0.73 12.58 -7.62
C GLN A 152 -1.24 11.35 -8.37
#